data_AF-A0A345AMF5-F1
#
_entry.id   AF-A0A345AMF5-F1
#
_cell.length_a   1.000
_cell.length_b   1.000
_cell.length_c   1.000
_cell.angle_alpha   90.00
_cell.angle_beta   90.00
_cell.angle_gamma   90.00
#
_symmetry.space_group_name_H-M   'P 1'
#
loop_
_entity.id
_entity.type
_entity.pdbx_description
1 polymer ?
#
loop_
_entity_poly.entity_id
_entity_poly.type
_entity_poly.pdbx_seq_one_letter_code
_entity_poly.pdbx_strand_id
1 'polypeptide(L)'
;MKTKNLNHFIYSISNLRNAIKDNALFHNYISQETKTFQTSLNPSIAHSLKHKAITMNDQNSLRTYLIIDKSDLEIMGYFFLKIVNIKLEKDVSGKTKKEKSRLMLKRMENFKHY
;
A
#
# COMPACT_ATOMS: atom_id res chain seq x y z
N MET A 1 -1.14 -20.86 -22.00
CA MET A 1 -1.93 -19.86 -21.25
C MET A 1 -1.99 -18.58 -22.08
N LYS A 2 -3.18 -18.14 -22.50
CA LYS A 2 -3.34 -16.78 -23.04
C LYS A 2 -3.17 -15.82 -21.85
N THR A 3 -2.17 -14.95 -21.90
CA THR A 3 -2.05 -13.84 -20.97
C THR A 3 -3.28 -12.95 -21.15
N LYS A 4 -4.20 -12.96 -20.16
CA LYS A 4 -5.24 -11.93 -20.09
C LYS A 4 -4.50 -10.60 -19.96
N ASN A 5 -4.66 -9.71 -20.93
CA ASN A 5 -4.20 -8.33 -20.77
C ASN A 5 -4.91 -7.74 -19.56
N LEU A 6 -4.13 -7.34 -18.55
CA LEU A 6 -4.66 -6.59 -17.43
C LEU A 6 -5.08 -5.22 -17.97
N ASN A 7 -6.38 -4.93 -17.89
CA ASN A 7 -6.98 -3.65 -18.30
C ASN A 7 -6.76 -2.57 -17.23
N HIS A 8 -5.54 -2.47 -16.71
CA HIS A 8 -5.21 -1.52 -15.65
C HIS A 8 -4.00 -0.68 -16.05
N PHE A 9 -3.99 0.58 -15.62
CA PHE A 9 -2.82 1.44 -15.62
C PHE A 9 -2.18 1.44 -14.24
N ILE A 10 -0.86 1.56 -14.22
CA ILE A 10 -0.11 1.83 -12.99
C ILE A 10 0.46 3.24 -13.12
N TYR A 11 0.01 4.13 -12.25
CA TYR A 11 0.50 5.50 -12.18
C TYR A 11 1.21 5.75 -10.86
N SER A 12 2.39 6.35 -10.90
CA SER A 12 2.91 7.01 -9.69
C SER A 12 2.01 8.21 -9.37
N ILE A 13 1.80 8.51 -8.09
CA ILE A 13 1.01 9.68 -7.68
C ILE A 13 1.55 10.96 -8.32
N SER A 14 2.87 11.10 -8.43
CA SER A 14 3.51 12.25 -9.07
C SER A 14 3.18 12.34 -10.57
N ASN A 15 3.21 11.22 -11.29
CA ASN A 15 2.88 11.21 -12.72
C ASN A 15 1.38 11.51 -12.93
N LEU A 16 0.51 10.98 -12.07
CA LEU A 16 -0.92 11.26 -12.13
C LEU A 16 -1.22 12.75 -11.87
N ARG A 17 -0.58 13.33 -10.85
CA ARG A 17 -0.70 14.78 -10.58
C ARG A 17 -0.28 15.60 -11.79
N ASN A 18 0.85 15.24 -12.42
CA ASN A 18 1.35 15.93 -13.62
C ASN A 18 0.43 15.75 -14.83
N ALA A 19 -0.21 14.59 -14.97
CA ALA A 19 -1.15 14.32 -16.06
C ALA A 19 -2.44 15.15 -15.93
N ILE A 20 -2.95 15.32 -14.70
CA ILE A 20 -4.16 16.11 -14.43
C ILE A 20 -3.87 17.62 -14.54
N LYS A 21 -2.61 18.05 -14.37
CA LYS A 21 -2.09 19.44 -14.46
C LYS A 21 -2.66 20.43 -13.44
N ASP A 22 -3.92 20.26 -13.03
CA ASP A 22 -4.59 21.04 -11.99
C ASP A 22 -4.54 20.29 -10.65
N ASN A 23 -3.98 20.96 -9.63
CA ASN A 23 -3.79 20.35 -8.32
C ASN A 23 -5.12 20.18 -7.55
N ALA A 24 -6.08 21.10 -7.71
CA ALA A 24 -7.38 20.99 -7.06
C ALA A 24 -8.19 19.83 -7.65
N LEU A 25 -8.17 19.66 -8.97
CA LEU A 25 -8.78 18.52 -9.65
C LEU A 25 -8.14 17.19 -9.22
N PHE A 26 -6.81 17.15 -9.10
CA PHE A 26 -6.10 15.97 -8.58
C PHE A 26 -6.56 15.60 -7.17
N HIS A 27 -6.60 16.56 -6.25
CA HIS A 27 -7.05 16.30 -4.88
C HIS A 27 -8.52 15.89 -4.80
N ASN A 28 -9.37 16.48 -5.65
CA ASN A 28 -10.78 16.09 -5.75
C ASN A 28 -10.94 14.66 -6.26
N TYR A 29 -10.22 14.27 -7.32
CA TYR A 29 -10.22 12.89 -7.84
C TYR A 29 -9.83 11.90 -6.75
N ILE A 30 -8.68 12.08 -6.09
CA ILE A 30 -8.25 11.18 -5.00
C ILE A 30 -9.28 11.15 -3.87
N SER A 31 -9.86 12.30 -3.50
CA SER A 31 -10.88 12.38 -2.43
C SER A 31 -12.19 11.67 -2.80
N GLN A 32 -12.61 11.71 -4.07
CA GLN A 32 -13.80 11.02 -4.56
C GLN A 32 -13.57 9.52 -4.63
N GLU A 33 -12.50 9.09 -5.29
CA GLU A 33 -12.15 7.67 -5.45
C GLU A 33 -11.91 6.99 -4.11
N THR A 34 -11.32 7.69 -3.14
CA THR A 34 -11.13 7.11 -1.79
C THR A 34 -12.41 6.96 -0.98
N LYS A 35 -13.52 7.61 -1.35
CA LYS A 35 -14.83 7.37 -0.71
C LYS A 35 -15.44 6.05 -1.16
N THR A 36 -15.26 5.70 -2.43
CA THR A 36 -15.73 4.44 -3.01
C THR A 36 -14.73 3.30 -2.79
N PHE A 37 -13.46 3.62 -2.54
CA PHE A 37 -12.41 2.67 -2.21
C PHE A 37 -12.64 1.96 -0.87
N GLN A 38 -13.45 0.90 -0.91
CA GLN A 38 -13.70 0.03 0.23
C GLN A 38 -12.79 -1.20 0.15
N THR A 39 -11.95 -1.37 1.17
CA THR A 39 -11.21 -2.61 1.35
C THR A 39 -11.93 -3.45 2.39
N SER A 40 -12.32 -4.67 2.03
CA SER A 40 -13.04 -5.61 2.92
C SER A 40 -12.25 -6.03 4.16
N LEU A 41 -10.93 -5.80 4.19
CA LEU A 41 -10.04 -6.38 5.20
C LEU A 41 -9.39 -5.37 6.15
N ASN A 42 -9.28 -4.08 5.79
CA ASN A 42 -8.57 -3.12 6.65
C ASN A 42 -8.89 -1.62 6.37
N PRO A 43 -9.79 -0.98 7.16
CA PRO A 43 -10.12 0.45 7.00
C PRO A 43 -8.92 1.40 7.06
N SER A 44 -7.83 1.02 7.73
CA SER A 44 -6.62 1.85 7.82
C SER A 44 -5.89 2.00 6.48
N ILE A 45 -6.09 1.07 5.54
CA ILE A 45 -5.52 1.11 4.18
C ILE A 45 -6.20 2.23 3.38
N ALA A 46 -7.54 2.23 3.31
CA ALA A 46 -8.29 3.30 2.66
C ALA A 46 -7.99 4.68 3.28
N HIS A 47 -7.91 4.75 4.61
CA HIS A 47 -7.53 5.98 5.31
C HIS A 47 -6.11 6.45 4.94
N SER A 48 -5.15 5.53 4.82
CA SER A 48 -3.76 5.87 4.46
C SER A 48 -3.65 6.42 3.04
N LEU A 49 -4.39 5.86 2.09
CA LEU A 49 -4.45 6.41 0.73
C LEU A 49 -4.97 7.85 0.74
N LYS A 50 -6.08 8.10 1.45
CA LYS A 50 -6.75 9.41 1.50
C LYS A 50 -5.92 10.50 2.18
N HIS A 51 -5.26 10.17 3.29
CA HIS A 51 -4.69 11.19 4.18
C HIS A 51 -3.17 11.21 4.23
N LYS A 52 -2.48 10.11 3.88
CA LYS A 52 -1.03 9.98 4.08
C LYS A 52 -0.27 9.80 2.78
N ALA A 53 -0.84 9.11 1.80
CA ALA A 53 -0.11 8.67 0.62
C ALA A 53 0.41 9.83 -0.25
N ILE A 54 -0.32 10.94 -0.33
CA ILE A 54 0.13 12.16 -1.02
C ILE A 54 1.27 12.81 -0.24
N THR A 55 1.04 13.16 1.03
CA THR A 55 2.00 13.85 1.88
C THR A 55 3.33 13.09 1.98
N MET A 56 3.27 11.77 2.21
CA MET A 56 4.47 10.95 2.34
C MET A 56 5.21 10.77 1.00
N ASN A 57 4.51 10.84 -0.14
CA ASN A 57 5.12 10.83 -1.46
C ASN A 57 5.86 12.14 -1.73
N ASP A 58 5.25 13.28 -1.39
CA ASP A 58 5.83 14.62 -1.57
C ASP A 58 7.06 14.82 -0.65
N GLN A 59 7.03 14.23 0.55
CA GLN A 59 8.16 14.17 1.47
C GLN A 59 9.25 13.16 1.07
N ASN A 60 9.10 12.47 -0.07
CA ASN A 60 10.00 11.38 -0.51
C ASN A 60 10.21 10.25 0.53
N SER A 61 9.30 10.11 1.49
CA SER A 61 9.36 9.07 2.53
C SER A 61 8.93 7.71 2.02
N LEU A 62 8.14 7.69 0.95
CA LEU A 62 7.74 6.53 0.16
C LEU A 62 7.42 6.99 -1.27
N ARG A 63 7.29 6.04 -2.20
CA ARG A 63 6.75 6.27 -3.54
C ARG A 63 5.41 5.56 -3.65
N THR A 64 4.35 6.32 -3.90
CA THR A 64 2.99 5.77 -4.02
C THR A 64 2.64 5.51 -5.48
N TYR A 65 2.08 4.33 -5.75
CA TYR A 65 1.57 3.92 -7.04
C TYR A 65 0.11 3.51 -6.91
N LEU A 66 -0.70 3.94 -7.88
CA LEU A 66 -2.12 3.64 -8.01
C LEU A 66 -2.31 2.66 -9.16
N ILE A 67 -3.18 1.68 -8.95
CA ILE A 67 -3.68 0.75 -9.95
C ILE A 67 -5.06 1.28 -10.33
N ILE A 68 -5.20 1.74 -11.56
CA ILE A 68 -6.40 2.40 -12.07
C ILE A 68 -6.99 1.54 -13.18
N ASP A 69 -8.29 1.25 -13.12
CA ASP A 69 -8.97 0.55 -14.20
C ASP A 69 -9.04 1.43 -15.46
N LYS A 70 -8.80 0.83 -16.63
CA LYS A 70 -8.78 1.57 -17.91
C LYS A 70 -10.17 2.02 -18.37
N SER A 71 -11.22 1.35 -17.92
CA SER A 71 -12.57 1.47 -18.47
C SER A 71 -13.34 2.63 -17.83
N ASP A 72 -13.27 2.76 -16.51
CA ASP A 72 -13.98 3.76 -15.71
C ASP A 72 -13.06 4.69 -14.92
N LEU A 73 -11.74 4.48 -14.98
CA LEU A 73 -10.74 5.23 -14.24
C LEU A 73 -10.84 5.10 -12.71
N GLU A 74 -11.48 4.03 -12.22
CA GLU A 74 -11.60 3.78 -10.79
C GLU A 74 -10.26 3.32 -10.20
N ILE A 75 -9.94 3.79 -8.99
CA ILE A 75 -8.78 3.27 -8.24
C ILE A 75 -9.09 1.86 -7.72
N MET A 76 -8.58 0.85 -8.41
CA MET A 76 -8.72 -0.56 -8.02
C MET A 76 -7.78 -0.97 -6.88
N GLY A 77 -6.68 -0.25 -6.71
CA GLY A 77 -5.71 -0.56 -5.67
C GLY A 77 -4.57 0.43 -5.62
N TYR A 78 -3.73 0.30 -4.59
CA TYR A 78 -2.50 1.07 -4.51
C TYR A 78 -1.43 0.31 -3.74
N PHE A 79 -0.18 0.68 -3.97
CA PHE A 79 0.95 0.21 -3.18
C PHE A 79 1.97 1.33 -2.97
N PHE A 80 2.79 1.18 -1.94
CA PHE A 80 3.89 2.08 -1.66
C PHE A 80 5.22 1.32 -1.71
N LEU A 81 6.24 1.94 -2.28
CA LEU A 81 7.61 1.46 -2.22
C LEU A 81 8.40 2.33 -1.25
N LYS A 82 9.12 1.71 -0.32
CA LYS A 82 10.00 2.38 0.62
C LYS A 82 11.33 1.65 0.66
N ILE A 83 12.41 2.39 0.47
CA ILE A 83 13.76 1.86 0.67
C ILE A 83 14.01 1.80 2.17
N VAL A 84 14.35 0.62 2.67
CA VAL A 84 14.66 0.39 4.08
C VAL A 84 15.96 -0.40 4.18
N ASN A 85 16.85 0.03 5.07
CA ASN A 85 18.05 -0.73 5.38
C ASN A 85 17.67 -1.86 6.34
N ILE A 86 17.72 -3.10 5.85
CA ILE A 86 17.52 -4.27 6.68
C ILE A 86 18.87 -4.68 7.24
N LYS A 87 19.09 -4.46 8.55
CA LYS A 87 20.26 -4.98 9.24
C LYS A 87 20.08 -6.49 9.41
N LEU A 88 20.85 -7.28 8.64
CA LEU A 88 20.92 -8.71 8.83
C LEU A 88 21.93 -9.00 9.94
N GLU A 89 21.44 -9.18 11.16
CA GLU A 89 22.29 -9.63 12.27
C GLU A 89 22.43 -11.15 12.20
N LYS A 90 23.68 -11.63 12.14
CA LYS A 90 23.99 -13.05 12.29
C LYS A 90 23.74 -13.41 13.75
N ASP A 91 22.71 -14.21 14.01
CA ASP A 91 22.46 -14.76 15.35
C ASP A 91 23.57 -15.78 15.70
N VAL A 92 24.69 -15.26 16.21
CA VAL A 92 25.81 -16.05 16.72
C VAL A 92 25.48 -16.75 18.04
N SER A 93 24.38 -16.36 18.69
CA SER A 93 23.96 -16.91 20.00
C SER A 93 22.99 -18.10 19.88
N GLY A 94 22.31 -18.25 18.75
CA GLY A 94 21.21 -19.21 18.54
C GLY A 94 19.96 -18.96 19.38
N LYS A 95 19.94 -17.90 20.22
CA LYS A 95 18.83 -17.59 21.13
C LYS A 95 17.69 -16.86 20.41
N THR A 96 18.00 -16.06 19.39
CA THR A 96 16.99 -15.26 18.65
C THR A 96 16.02 -16.16 17.88
N LYS A 97 16.48 -17.31 17.38
CA LYS A 97 15.61 -18.30 16.71
C LYS A 97 14.59 -18.92 17.67
N LYS A 98 15.00 -19.29 18.89
CA LYS A 98 14.11 -19.87 19.91
C LYS A 98 13.04 -18.88 20.37
N GLU A 99 13.41 -17.61 20.53
CA GLU A 99 12.48 -16.57 21.01
C GLU A 99 11.42 -16.22 19.96
N LYS A 100 11.79 -16.08 18.68
CA LYS A 100 10.83 -15.86 17.58
C LYS A 100 9.86 -17.02 17.40
N SER A 101 10.32 -18.27 17.48
CA SER A 101 9.45 -19.45 17.40
C SER A 101 8.45 -19.51 18.56
N ARG A 102 8.91 -19.18 19.78
CA ARG A 102 8.04 -19.13 20.97
C ARG A 102 7.01 -18.00 20.87
N LEU A 103 7.38 -16.83 20.32
CA LEU A 103 6.45 -15.72 20.11
C LEU A 103 5.38 -16.04 19.05
N MET A 104 5.76 -16.75 17.98
CA MET A 104 4.81 -17.21 16.95
C MET A 104 3.83 -18.25 17.50
N LEU A 105 4.30 -19.25 18.24
CA LEU A 105 3.45 -20.25 18.90
C LEU A 105 2.43 -19.59 19.83
N LYS A 106 2.87 -18.65 20.66
CA LYS A 106 2.00 -17.92 21.59
C LYS A 106 0.95 -17.06 20.87
N ARG A 107 1.30 -16.47 19.72
CA ARG A 107 0.33 -15.75 18.88
C ARG A 107 -0.69 -16.71 18.25
N MET A 108 -0.27 -17.88 17.78
CA MET A 108 -1.17 -18.89 17.20
C MET A 108 -2.13 -19.50 18.22
N GLU A 109 -1.73 -19.65 19.48
CA GLU A 109 -2.62 -20.06 20.58
C GLU A 109 -3.71 -19.02 20.85
N ASN A 110 -3.37 -17.73 20.83
CA ASN A 110 -4.34 -16.65 21.01
C ASN A 110 -5.34 -16.52 19.84
N PHE A 111 -5.01 -17.04 18.65
CA PHE A 111 -5.93 -17.10 17.51
C PHE A 111 -6.94 -18.25 17.58
N LYS A 112 -6.76 -19.24 18.48
CA LYS A 112 -7.71 -20.35 18.65
C LYS A 112 -8.91 -20.03 19.55
N HIS A 113 -8.95 -18.84 20.14
CA HIS A 113 -10.02 -18.38 21.02
C HIS A 113 -10.92 -17.30 20.38
N TYR A 114 -10.88 -17.18 19.05
CA TYR A 114 -11.83 -16.43 18.24
C TYR A 114 -12.57 -17.37 17.28
#